data_AF-A0A388QS20-F1
#
_entry.id   AF-A0A388QS20-F1
#
_cell.length_a   1.000
_cell.length_b   1.000
_cell.length_c   1.000
_cell.angle_alpha   90.00
_cell.angle_beta   90.00
_cell.angle_gamma   90.00
#
_symmetry.space_group_name_H-M   'P 1'
#
loop_
_entity.id
_entity.type
_entity.pdbx_description
1 polymer ?
#
loop_
_entity_poly.entity_id
_entity_poly.type
_entity_poly.pdbx_seq_one_letter_code
_entity_poly.pdbx_strand_id
1 'polypeptide(L)' 'MPGYGWLGVDPTNKRVVHEAYVASAVGRDYRNATPVSGSYWGTGEREMRVTVHVESK' A
#
# COMPACT_ATOMS: atom_id res chain seq x y z
N MET A 1 -22.30 3.04 -12.77
CA MET A 1 -22.57 4.48 -12.49
C MET A 1 -21.24 5.20 -12.32
N PRO A 2 -21.03 6.36 -12.97
CA PRO A 2 -19.90 7.24 -12.67
C PRO A 2 -19.99 7.73 -11.21
N GLY A 3 -18.87 7.74 -10.46
CA GLY A 3 -18.79 8.33 -9.12
C GLY A 3 -18.42 7.39 -7.96
N TYR A 4 -18.39 6.06 -8.17
CA TYR A 4 -18.20 5.10 -7.07
C TYR A 4 -16.75 4.92 -6.55
N GLY A 5 -15.79 5.68 -7.06
CA GLY A 5 -14.38 5.58 -6.62
C GLY A 5 -13.80 4.17 -6.70
N TRP A 6 -12.75 3.91 -5.91
CA TRP A 6 -12.12 2.59 -5.80
C TRP A 6 -12.75 1.78 -4.66
N LEU A 7 -13.09 0.53 -4.92
CA LEU A 7 -13.46 -0.44 -3.90
C LEU A 7 -12.22 -1.26 -3.50
N GLY A 8 -11.75 -1.08 -2.27
CA GLY A 8 -10.67 -1.89 -1.71
C GLY A 8 -11.18 -3.26 -1.26
N VAL A 9 -10.54 -4.33 -1.71
CA VAL A 9 -10.84 -5.72 -1.29
C VAL A 9 -9.58 -6.39 -0.76
N ASP A 10 -9.70 -7.07 0.38
CA ASP A 10 -8.65 -7.90 0.95
C ASP A 10 -9.02 -9.38 0.86
N PRO A 11 -8.52 -10.11 -0.16
CA PRO A 11 -8.80 -11.53 -0.32
C PRO A 11 -8.11 -12.40 0.74
N THR A 12 -7.04 -11.91 1.39
CA THR A 12 -6.32 -12.65 2.43
C THR A 12 -7.19 -12.85 3.66
N ASN A 13 -7.98 -11.84 4.00
CA ASN A 13 -8.85 -11.84 5.17
C ASN A 13 -10.34 -12.00 4.82
N LYS A 14 -10.70 -12.08 3.53
CA LYS A 14 -12.09 -12.15 3.02
C LYS A 14 -12.95 -10.95 3.45
N ARG A 15 -12.42 -9.74 3.35
CA ARG A 15 -13.10 -8.51 3.81
C ARG A 15 -12.99 -7.38 2.80
N VAL A 16 -13.92 -6.43 2.89
CA VAL A 16 -13.79 -5.13 2.26
C VAL A 16 -12.89 -4.26 3.14
N VAL A 17 -12.04 -3.44 2.51
CA VAL A 17 -11.17 -2.49 3.19
C VAL A 17 -12.00 -1.54 4.06
N HIS A 18 -11.58 -1.36 5.31
CA HIS A 18 -12.17 -0.45 6.29
C HIS A 18 -11.07 0.42 6.94
N GLU A 19 -11.38 1.11 8.04
CA GLU A 19 -10.48 2.09 8.70
C GLU A 19 -9.12 1.52 9.15
N ALA A 20 -8.96 0.20 9.22
CA ALA A 20 -7.67 -0.44 9.53
C ALA A 20 -6.68 -0.48 8.35
N TYR A 21 -7.10 -0.09 7.13
CA TYR A 21 -6.23 -0.09 5.95
C TYR A 21 -5.95 1.34 5.50
N VAL A 22 -4.69 1.61 5.16
CA VAL A 22 -4.25 2.90 4.63
C VAL A 22 -3.90 2.74 3.16
N ALA A 23 -4.57 3.49 2.28
CA ALA A 23 -4.20 3.57 0.87
C ALA A 23 -2.88 4.34 0.72
N SER A 24 -1.80 3.64 0.38
CA SER A 24 -0.46 4.24 0.26
C SER A 24 -0.14 4.73 -1.16
N ALA A 25 -0.63 4.04 -2.19
CA ALA A 25 -0.41 4.39 -3.60
C ALA A 25 -1.56 3.88 -4.50
N VAL A 26 -1.74 4.51 -5.67
CA VAL A 26 -2.69 4.08 -6.71
C VAL A 26 -1.96 4.04 -8.04
N GLY A 27 -2.09 2.93 -8.77
CA GLY A 27 -1.47 2.73 -10.06
C GLY A 27 -2.24 1.70 -10.88
N ARG A 28 -2.05 1.70 -12.21
CA ARG A 28 -2.72 0.74 -13.11
C ARG A 28 -2.28 -0.70 -12.84
N ASP A 29 -1.06 -0.87 -12.37
CA ASP A 29 -0.48 -2.14 -12.01
C ASP A 29 0.48 -1.96 -10.82
N TYR A 30 0.99 -3.08 -10.30
CA TYR A 30 1.93 -3.10 -9.18
C TYR A 30 3.19 -2.25 -9.43
N ARG A 31 3.69 -2.17 -10.67
CA ARG A 31 4.92 -1.41 -10.97
C ARG A 31 4.72 0.09 -10.78
N ASN A 32 3.49 0.57 -10.91
CA ASN A 32 3.14 1.98 -10.69
C ASN A 32 2.77 2.29 -9.24
N ALA A 33 2.72 1.29 -8.36
CA ALA A 33 2.33 1.43 -6.95
C ALA A 33 3.32 0.75 -5.98
N THR A 34 4.48 0.32 -6.48
CA THR A 34 5.50 -0.34 -5.67
C THR A 34 6.19 0.68 -4.76
N PRO A 35 6.43 0.37 -3.47
CA PRO A 35 7.13 1.27 -2.55
C PRO A 35 8.61 1.47 -2.93
N VAL A 36 9.19 0.55 -3.69
CA VAL A 36 10.58 0.61 -4.16
C VAL A 36 10.64 0.18 -5.63
N SER A 37 11.37 0.93 -6.46
CA SER A 37 11.56 0.65 -7.89
C SER A 37 12.98 1.03 -8.35
N GLY A 38 13.45 0.43 -9.44
CA GLY A 38 14.76 0.71 -10.04
C GLY A 38 15.83 -0.34 -9.70
N SER A 39 17.07 -0.06 -10.07
CA SER A 39 18.22 -0.94 -9.86
C SER A 39 19.24 -0.27 -8.94
N TYR A 40 19.78 -1.03 -8.00
CA TYR A 40 20.82 -0.57 -7.07
C TYR A 40 22.07 -1.46 -7.20
N TRP A 41 23.26 -0.85 -7.26
CA TRP A 41 24.55 -1.54 -7.33
C TRP A 41 25.45 -1.08 -6.17
N GLY A 42 25.68 -1.97 -5.20
CA GLY A 42 26.48 -1.69 -4.00
C GLY A 42 26.46 -2.86 -3.01
N THR A 43 27.35 -2.86 -2.01
CA THR A 43 27.37 -3.84 -0.91
C THR A 43 26.47 -3.39 0.24
N GLY A 44 25.99 -4.33 1.07
CA GLY A 44 25.39 -3.99 2.38
C GLY A 44 24.12 -4.77 2.73
N GLU A 45 23.83 -4.82 4.03
CA GLU A 45 22.54 -5.18 4.59
C GLU A 45 21.47 -4.12 4.23
N ARG A 46 20.21 -4.54 4.12
CA ARG A 46 19.09 -3.64 3.80
C ARG A 46 17.99 -3.82 4.84
N GLU A 47 17.47 -2.71 5.34
CA GLU A 47 16.37 -2.67 6.30
C GLU A 47 15.26 -1.75 5.78
N MET A 48 14.00 -2.20 5.86
CA MET A 48 12.83 -1.34 5.64
C MET A 48 12.09 -1.20 6.96
N ARG A 49 12.07 0.03 7.51
CA ARG A 49 11.26 0.36 8.68
C ARG A 49 9.97 1.04 8.24
N VAL A 50 8.85 0.52 8.74
CA VAL A 50 7.52 1.10 8.52
C VAL A 50 6.92 1.36 9.89
N THR A 51 6.50 2.61 10.13
CA THR A 51 5.82 3.02 11.37
C THR A 51 4.48 3.61 11.01
N VAL A 52 3.44 3.22 11.75
CA VAL A 52 2.09 3.76 11.62
C VAL A 52 1.70 4.34 12.98
N HIS A 53 1.25 5.59 12.98
CA HIS A 53 0.71 6.25 14.16
C HIS A 53 -0.80 6.40 13.99
N VAL A 54 -1.57 5.92 14.96
CA VAL A 54 -3.03 6.02 14.98
C VAL A 54 -3.40 6.88 16.17
N GLU A 55 -4.13 7.97 15.91
CA GLU A 55 -4.68 8.83 16.96
C GLU A 55 -6.19 8.60 17.03
N SER A 56 -6.68 8.19 18.20
CA SER A 56 -8.11 8.23 18.50
C SER A 56 -8.44 9.62 19.03
N LYS A 57 -9.55 10.19 18.56
CA LYS A 57 -10.15 11.37 19.19
C LYS A 57 -10.75 11.01 20.55
#